data_AF-A0A945TPN9-F1
#
_entry.id   AF-A0A945TPN9-F1
#
_cell.length_a   1.000
_cell.length_b   1.000
_cell.length_c   1.000
_cell.angle_alpha   90.00
_cell.angle_beta   90.00
_cell.angle_gamma   90.00
#
_symmetry.space_group_name_H-M   'P 1'
#
loop_
_entity.id
_entity.type
_entity.pdbx_description
1 polymer ?
#
loop_
_entity_poly.entity_id
_entity_poly.type
_entity_poly.pdbx_seq_one_letter_code
_entity_poly.pdbx_strand_id
1 'polypeptide(L)'
;GVYVAFIAGGIMIALVTSLNAIFAWCTRGLYMATEDGWLPAKLAVVNRFGTPYIFLTVFFVVGVTPILTGMTLNYVAILGNAVGAIFGLFPVLSLYNLAKRNPEAYRRAPFKLPVLMMKVLPLLAVLIYGYGIYSSWEFIGNTGWLLLLGYSVLVMLYIHLREPYRVKIQAVGAEHIE
;
A
#
# COMPACT_ATOMS: atom_id res chain seq x y z
N GLY A 1 24.92 32.68 5.07
CA GLY A 1 25.08 32.17 3.70
C GLY A 1 25.31 30.66 3.68
N VAL A 2 26.54 30.23 3.97
CA VAL A 2 26.97 28.82 3.84
C VAL A 2 26.17 27.85 4.72
N TYR A 3 25.90 28.19 5.98
CA TYR A 3 25.10 27.37 6.90
C TYR A 3 23.69 27.08 6.37
N VAL A 4 22.99 28.11 5.88
CA VAL A 4 21.63 27.97 5.31
C VAL A 4 21.66 27.17 4.01
N ALA A 5 22.66 27.41 3.14
CA ALA A 5 22.84 26.65 1.91
C ALA A 5 23.09 25.16 2.17
N PHE A 6 23.88 24.83 3.20
CA PHE A 6 24.15 23.45 3.60
C PHE A 6 22.88 22.76 4.11
N ILE A 7 22.12 23.41 5.00
CA ILE A 7 20.87 22.85 5.54
C ILE A 7 19.83 22.67 4.43
N ALA A 8 19.58 23.70 3.63
CA ALA A 8 18.60 23.64 2.54
C ALA A 8 19.00 22.58 1.50
N GLY A 9 20.28 22.52 1.10
CA GLY A 9 20.79 21.51 0.19
C GLY A 9 20.63 20.09 0.72
N GLY A 10 20.97 19.86 1.99
CA GLY A 10 20.81 18.56 2.64
C GLY A 10 19.35 18.08 2.67
N ILE A 11 18.41 18.96 3.02
CA ILE A 11 16.97 18.65 3.03
C ILE A 11 16.49 18.30 1.62
N MET A 12 16.86 19.09 0.61
CA MET A 12 16.44 18.85 -0.77
C MET A 12 16.97 17.51 -1.30
N ILE A 13 18.23 17.16 -1.04
CA ILE A 13 18.80 15.88 -1.44
C ILE A 13 18.09 14.71 -0.74
N ALA A 14 17.84 14.83 0.57
CA ALA A 14 17.12 13.82 1.35
C ALA A 14 15.68 13.60 0.84
N LEU A 15 14.98 14.67 0.46
CA LEU A 15 13.64 14.59 -0.12
C LEU A 15 13.66 13.94 -1.51
N VAL A 16 14.59 14.35 -2.38
CA VAL A 16 14.71 13.79 -3.75
C VAL A 16 15.04 12.30 -3.71
N THR A 17 15.97 11.89 -2.85
CA THR A 17 16.35 10.47 -2.69
C THR A 17 15.20 9.63 -2.15
N SER A 18 14.46 10.12 -1.15
CA SER A 18 13.28 9.44 -0.60
C SER A 18 12.15 9.32 -1.63
N LEU A 19 11.87 10.40 -2.37
CA LEU A 19 10.86 10.41 -3.42
C LEU A 19 11.22 9.46 -4.57
N ASN A 20 12.49 9.47 -5.00
CA ASN A 20 12.99 8.57 -6.03
C ASN A 20 12.86 7.10 -5.61
N ALA A 21 13.14 6.79 -4.34
CA ALA A 21 12.92 5.45 -3.80
C ALA A 21 11.45 5.04 -3.92
N ILE A 22 10.51 5.90 -3.52
CA ILE A 22 9.06 5.63 -3.63
C ILE A 22 8.66 5.30 -5.07
N PHE A 23 9.08 6.12 -6.04
CA PHE A 23 8.77 5.89 -7.45
C PHE A 23 9.37 4.60 -8.03
N ALA A 24 10.47 4.09 -7.46
CA ALA A 24 11.10 2.86 -7.91
C ALA A 24 10.31 1.58 -7.54
N TRP A 25 9.44 1.63 -6.52
CA TRP A 25 8.70 0.45 -6.06
C TRP A 25 7.17 0.62 -6.06
N CYS A 26 6.62 1.84 -6.07
CA CYS A 26 5.17 2.05 -5.94
C CYS A 26 4.35 1.38 -7.07
N THR A 27 4.90 1.31 -8.28
CA THR A 27 4.24 0.70 -9.46
C THR A 27 4.22 -0.82 -9.43
N ARG A 28 5.14 -1.44 -8.68
CA ARG A 28 5.33 -2.90 -8.68
C ARG A 28 4.08 -3.63 -8.20
N GLY A 29 3.43 -3.13 -7.13
CA GLY A 29 2.22 -3.76 -6.61
C GLY A 29 1.10 -3.83 -7.64
N LEU A 30 0.85 -2.72 -8.36
CA LEU A 30 -0.18 -2.66 -9.41
C LEU A 30 0.21 -3.48 -10.65
N TYR A 31 1.50 -3.51 -10.99
CA TYR A 31 2.00 -4.36 -12.07
C TYR A 31 1.72 -5.83 -11.79
N MET A 32 2.11 -6.34 -10.61
CA MET A 32 1.84 -7.72 -10.21
C MET A 32 0.33 -8.01 -10.12
N ALA A 33 -0.47 -7.07 -9.61
CA ALA A 33 -1.92 -7.22 -9.63
C ALA A 33 -2.49 -7.33 -11.05
N THR A 34 -1.83 -6.75 -12.05
CA THR A 34 -2.23 -6.87 -13.46
C THR A 34 -1.87 -8.26 -14.02
N GLU A 35 -0.68 -8.76 -13.73
CA GLU A 35 -0.25 -10.13 -14.09
C GLU A 35 -1.19 -11.19 -13.50
N ASP A 36 -1.62 -10.97 -12.25
CA ASP A 36 -2.61 -11.81 -11.55
C ASP A 36 -4.05 -11.65 -12.07
N GLY A 37 -4.28 -10.81 -13.08
CA GLY A 37 -5.59 -10.61 -13.73
C GLY A 37 -6.56 -9.66 -13.00
N TRP A 38 -6.14 -9.00 -11.91
CA TRP A 38 -6.99 -8.06 -11.17
C TRP A 38 -7.19 -6.72 -11.90
N LEU A 39 -6.25 -6.34 -12.76
CA LEU A 39 -6.27 -5.09 -13.53
C LEU A 39 -6.20 -5.37 -15.05
N PRO A 40 -6.62 -4.42 -15.91
CA PRO A 40 -6.43 -4.56 -17.35
C PRO A 40 -4.96 -4.61 -17.75
N ALA A 41 -4.58 -5.62 -18.54
CA ALA A 41 -3.22 -5.77 -19.10
C ALA A 41 -2.70 -4.51 -19.80
N LYS A 42 -3.60 -3.73 -20.41
CA LYS A 42 -3.28 -2.44 -21.05
C LYS A 42 -2.69 -1.39 -20.10
N LEU A 43 -2.85 -1.53 -18.79
CA LEU A 43 -2.27 -0.61 -17.80
C LEU A 43 -0.84 -0.98 -17.40
N ALA A 44 -0.44 -2.23 -17.56
CA ALA A 44 0.90 -2.72 -17.22
C ALA A 44 1.92 -2.54 -18.35
N VAL A 45 1.70 -1.60 -19.28
CA VAL A 45 2.64 -1.33 -20.38
C VAL A 45 3.93 -0.76 -19.82
N VAL A 46 5.04 -1.41 -20.15
CA VAL A 46 6.39 -1.00 -19.75
C VAL A 46 7.08 -0.22 -20.85
N ASN A 47 7.94 0.72 -20.46
CA ASN A 47 8.85 1.41 -21.39
C ASN A 47 10.10 0.55 -21.70
N ARG A 48 11.03 1.08 -22.52
CA ARG A 48 12.30 0.42 -22.86
C ARG A 48 13.20 0.05 -21.68
N PHE A 49 12.93 0.58 -20.49
CA PHE A 49 13.66 0.33 -19.25
C PHE A 49 12.88 -0.56 -18.27
N GLY A 50 11.79 -1.20 -18.72
CA GLY A 50 10.97 -2.07 -17.87
C GLY A 50 10.12 -1.33 -16.84
N THR A 51 9.95 -0.01 -16.97
CA THR A 51 9.15 0.77 -16.02
C THR A 51 7.68 0.84 -16.46
N PRO A 52 6.72 0.44 -15.61
CA PRO A 52 5.28 0.59 -15.88
C PRO A 52 4.87 2.07 -15.82
N TYR A 53 5.03 2.78 -16.94
CA TYR A 53 4.94 4.24 -16.96
C TYR A 53 3.52 4.75 -16.73
N ILE A 54 2.48 4.01 -17.14
CA ILE A 54 1.08 4.38 -16.91
C ILE A 54 0.79 4.44 -15.40
N PHE A 55 1.15 3.39 -14.66
CA PHE A 55 1.01 3.37 -13.20
C PHE A 55 1.83 4.47 -12.54
N LEU A 56 3.06 4.71 -13.02
CA LEU A 56 3.90 5.78 -12.50
C LEU A 56 3.25 7.15 -12.69
N THR A 57 2.68 7.42 -13.87
CA THR A 57 1.94 8.67 -14.14
C THR A 57 0.72 8.80 -13.22
N VAL A 58 -0.03 7.73 -12.97
CA VAL A 58 -1.16 7.75 -12.03
C VAL A 58 -0.69 8.13 -10.62
N PHE A 59 0.37 7.50 -10.10
CA PHE A 59 0.94 7.85 -8.79
C PHE A 59 1.44 9.30 -8.74
N PHE A 60 2.06 9.78 -9.82
CA PHE A 60 2.50 11.17 -9.92
C PHE A 60 1.31 12.15 -9.83
N VAL A 61 0.24 11.91 -10.60
CA VAL A 61 -0.97 12.75 -10.57
C VAL A 61 -1.60 12.76 -9.18
N VAL A 62 -1.73 11.59 -8.54
CA VAL A 62 -2.24 11.48 -7.17
C VAL A 62 -1.34 12.22 -6.18
N GLY A 63 -0.02 12.10 -6.29
CA GLY A 63 0.94 12.76 -5.40
C GLY A 63 1.00 14.28 -5.57
N VAL A 64 0.78 14.79 -6.79
CA VAL A 64 0.76 16.24 -7.08
C VAL A 64 -0.58 16.87 -6.73
N THR A 65 -1.68 16.10 -6.73
CA THR A 65 -3.04 16.61 -6.45
C THR A 65 -3.10 17.42 -5.15
N PRO A 66 -2.60 16.95 -3.98
CA PRO A 66 -2.58 17.74 -2.76
C PRO A 66 -1.92 19.12 -2.87
N ILE A 67 -0.86 19.21 -3.67
CA ILE A 67 -0.10 20.45 -3.89
C ILE A 67 -0.97 21.43 -4.70
N LEU A 68 -1.61 20.95 -5.77
CA LEU A 68 -2.47 21.77 -6.63
C LEU A 68 -3.76 22.21 -5.94
N THR A 69 -4.33 21.38 -5.07
CA THR A 69 -5.55 21.69 -4.32
C THR A 69 -5.29 22.54 -3.07
N GLY A 70 -4.02 22.85 -2.76
CA GLY A 70 -3.66 23.63 -1.57
C GLY A 70 -3.96 22.92 -0.24
N MET A 71 -3.94 21.58 -0.22
CA MET A 71 -4.13 20.82 1.02
C MET A 71 -2.96 21.08 1.97
N THR A 72 -3.27 21.20 3.27
CA THR A 72 -2.23 21.42 4.27
C THR A 72 -1.34 20.17 4.40
N LEU A 73 -0.04 20.38 4.62
CA LEU A 73 0.90 19.28 4.84
C LEU A 73 0.45 18.34 5.96
N ASN A 74 -0.06 18.91 7.06
CA ASN A 74 -0.59 18.15 8.19
C ASN A 74 -1.74 17.24 7.76
N TYR A 75 -2.62 17.71 6.87
CA TYR A 75 -3.73 16.91 6.38
C TYR A 75 -3.30 15.75 5.50
N VAL A 76 -2.38 15.99 4.58
CA VAL A 76 -1.81 14.92 3.75
C VAL A 76 -1.09 13.88 4.61
N ALA A 77 -0.33 14.32 5.62
CA ALA A 77 0.37 13.43 6.53
C ALA A 77 -0.57 12.55 7.37
N ILE A 78 -1.63 13.14 7.93
CA ILE A 78 -2.61 12.40 8.74
C ILE A 78 -3.40 11.41 7.87
N LEU A 79 -3.82 11.83 6.67
CA LEU A 79 -4.49 10.94 5.72
C LEU A 79 -3.59 9.75 5.34
N GLY A 80 -2.33 10.01 5.02
CA GLY A 80 -1.34 8.97 4.72
C GLY A 80 -1.13 8.01 5.89
N ASN A 81 -1.01 8.52 7.11
CA ASN A 81 -0.84 7.70 8.32
C ASN A 81 -2.07 6.85 8.62
N ALA A 82 -3.28 7.39 8.50
CA ALA A 82 -4.51 6.64 8.76
C ALA A 82 -4.68 5.48 7.76
N VAL A 83 -4.47 5.75 6.47
CA VAL A 83 -4.50 4.73 5.42
C VAL A 83 -3.38 3.69 5.66
N GLY A 84 -2.16 4.15 5.97
CA GLY A 84 -1.04 3.27 6.29
C GLY A 84 -1.30 2.38 7.52
N ALA A 85 -1.95 2.90 8.55
CA ALA A 85 -2.33 2.13 9.74
C ALA A 85 -3.33 1.01 9.39
N ILE A 86 -4.33 1.31 8.55
CA ILE A 86 -5.27 0.29 8.06
C ILE A 86 -4.53 -0.81 7.30
N PHE A 87 -3.64 -0.45 6.38
CA PHE A 87 -2.85 -1.45 5.65
C PHE A 87 -1.88 -2.21 6.54
N GLY A 88 -1.36 -1.58 7.60
CA GLY A 88 -0.51 -2.21 8.62
C GLY A 88 -1.22 -3.29 9.44
N LEU A 89 -2.55 -3.26 9.53
CA LEU A 89 -3.32 -4.29 10.23
C LEU A 89 -3.30 -5.64 9.51
N PHE A 90 -3.20 -5.69 8.18
CA PHE A 90 -3.17 -6.94 7.42
C PHE A 90 -2.00 -7.87 7.80
N PRO A 91 -0.73 -7.42 7.78
CA PRO A 91 0.39 -8.27 8.19
C PRO A 91 0.32 -8.61 9.68
N VAL A 92 -0.19 -7.71 10.53
CA VAL A 92 -0.39 -7.95 11.96
C VAL A 92 -1.36 -9.11 12.20
N LEU A 93 -2.54 -9.07 11.56
CA LEU A 93 -3.53 -10.15 11.63
C LEU A 93 -3.04 -11.45 10.99
N SER A 94 -2.21 -11.35 9.95
CA SER A 94 -1.56 -12.49 9.31
C SER A 94 -0.59 -13.17 10.27
N LEU A 95 0.24 -12.39 10.98
CA LEU A 95 1.17 -12.90 11.99
C LEU A 95 0.44 -13.58 13.15
N TYR A 96 -0.66 -12.99 13.63
CA TYR A 96 -1.47 -13.56 14.72
C TYR A 96 -1.94 -15.00 14.41
N ASN A 97 -2.30 -15.24 13.15
CA ASN A 97 -2.83 -16.53 12.71
C ASN A 97 -1.79 -17.46 12.08
N LEU A 98 -0.55 -16.99 11.85
CA LEU A 98 0.47 -17.71 11.07
C LEU A 98 0.74 -19.12 11.59
N ALA A 99 1.04 -19.24 12.89
CA ALA A 99 1.38 -20.53 13.50
C ALA A 99 0.23 -21.55 13.43
N LYS A 100 -1.03 -21.09 13.39
CA LYS A 100 -2.22 -21.96 13.34
C LYS A 100 -2.62 -22.28 11.90
N ARG A 101 -2.65 -21.28 11.02
CA ARG A 101 -3.12 -21.44 9.63
C ARG A 101 -2.06 -22.02 8.70
N ASN A 102 -0.78 -21.72 8.94
CA ASN A 102 0.32 -22.25 8.13
C ASN A 102 1.50 -22.68 9.04
N PRO A 103 1.35 -23.83 9.73
CA PRO A 103 2.37 -24.31 10.66
C PRO A 103 3.68 -24.69 9.97
N GLU A 104 3.63 -25.10 8.70
CA GLU A 104 4.84 -25.35 7.91
C GLU A 104 5.65 -24.09 7.64
N ALA A 105 5.00 -23.01 7.20
CA ALA A 105 5.67 -21.73 7.00
C ALA A 105 6.29 -21.22 8.31
N TYR A 106 5.60 -21.37 9.44
CA TYR A 106 6.16 -21.04 10.75
C TYR A 106 7.39 -21.91 11.11
N ARG A 107 7.33 -23.22 10.87
CA ARG A 107 8.46 -24.14 11.13
C ARG A 107 9.66 -23.89 10.22
N ARG A 108 9.46 -23.40 9.00
CA ARG A 108 10.53 -23.07 8.05
C ARG A 108 11.04 -21.63 8.18
N ALA A 109 10.40 -20.79 8.98
CA ALA A 109 10.79 -19.40 9.14
C ALA A 109 12.24 -19.30 9.69
N PRO A 110 13.09 -18.42 9.11
CA PRO A 110 14.46 -18.23 9.57
C PRO A 110 14.51 -17.63 10.98
N PHE A 111 13.49 -16.86 11.35
CA PHE A 111 13.28 -16.31 12.68
C PHE A 111 11.90 -16.74 13.21
N LYS A 112 11.87 -17.35 14.41
CA LYS A 112 10.66 -17.90 15.01
C LYS A 112 10.39 -17.24 16.35
N LEU A 113 9.26 -16.56 16.45
CA LEU A 113 8.76 -16.05 17.72
C LEU A 113 7.99 -17.14 18.45
N PRO A 114 8.10 -17.24 19.80
CA PRO A 114 7.21 -18.07 20.59
C PRO A 114 5.74 -17.82 20.23
N VAL A 115 4.92 -18.88 20.23
CA VAL A 115 3.50 -18.79 19.84
C VAL A 115 2.74 -17.77 20.69
N LEU A 116 3.13 -17.58 21.95
CA LEU A 116 2.58 -16.54 22.81
C LEU A 116 2.88 -15.12 22.29
N MET A 117 4.13 -14.85 21.89
CA MET A 117 4.53 -13.55 21.33
C MET A 117 3.85 -13.28 19.98
N MET A 118 3.61 -14.32 19.19
CA MET A 118 2.80 -14.21 17.97
C MET A 118 1.35 -13.82 18.23
N LYS A 119 0.84 -13.94 19.45
CA LYS A 119 -0.49 -13.44 19.83
C LYS A 119 -0.43 -12.06 20.47
N VAL A 120 0.48 -11.89 21.43
CA VAL A 120 0.58 -10.65 22.23
C VAL A 120 1.03 -9.46 21.39
N LEU A 121 2.07 -9.62 20.57
CA LEU A 121 2.60 -8.50 19.77
C LEU A 121 1.58 -7.99 18.74
N PRO A 122 0.88 -8.86 17.97
CA PRO A 122 -0.17 -8.39 17.09
C PRO A 122 -1.33 -7.72 17.83
N LEU A 123 -1.76 -8.24 18.97
CA LEU A 123 -2.83 -7.60 19.77
C LEU A 123 -2.42 -6.19 20.20
N LEU A 124 -1.18 -6.02 20.69
CA LEU A 124 -0.66 -4.70 21.03
C LEU A 124 -0.58 -3.77 19.81
N ALA A 125 -0.13 -4.28 18.66
CA ALA A 125 -0.09 -3.50 17.42
C ALA A 125 -1.49 -3.08 16.94
N VAL A 126 -2.50 -3.95 17.07
CA VAL A 126 -3.90 -3.61 16.79
C VAL A 126 -4.38 -2.46 17.68
N LEU A 127 -4.03 -2.46 18.97
CA LEU A 127 -4.38 -1.37 19.87
C LEU A 127 -3.70 -0.04 19.47
N ILE A 128 -2.41 -0.08 19.10
CA ILE A 128 -1.66 1.10 18.66
C ILE A 128 -2.23 1.67 17.37
N TYR A 129 -2.44 0.83 16.35
CA TYR A 129 -3.02 1.27 15.08
C TYR A 129 -4.46 1.73 15.25
N GLY A 130 -5.25 1.05 16.09
CA GLY A 130 -6.61 1.45 16.44
C GLY A 130 -6.66 2.83 17.10
N TYR A 131 -5.76 3.09 18.05
CA TYR A 131 -5.62 4.42 18.65
C TYR A 131 -5.19 5.48 17.63
N GLY A 132 -4.26 5.16 16.74
CA GLY A 132 -3.83 6.07 15.67
C GLY A 132 -4.97 6.47 14.72
N ILE A 133 -5.82 5.50 14.35
CA ILE A 133 -7.03 5.73 13.54
C ILE A 133 -8.04 6.59 14.31
N TYR A 134 -8.28 6.28 15.59
CA TYR A 134 -9.18 7.05 16.46
C TYR A 134 -8.71 8.50 16.63
N SER A 135 -7.43 8.70 16.92
CA SER A 135 -6.82 10.03 17.07
C SER A 135 -6.89 10.86 15.76
N SER A 136 -6.86 10.19 14.61
CA SER A 136 -7.00 10.83 13.30
C SER A 136 -8.45 11.10 12.89
N TRP A 137 -9.43 10.65 13.68
CA TRP A 137 -10.83 10.59 13.27
C TRP A 137 -11.43 11.97 12.99
N GLU A 138 -11.35 12.88 13.97
CA GLU A 138 -11.86 14.24 13.85
C GLU A 138 -11.13 15.05 12.80
N PHE A 139 -9.82 14.79 12.64
CA PHE A 139 -8.97 15.52 11.70
C PHE A 139 -9.30 15.18 10.23
N ILE A 140 -9.50 13.90 9.92
CA ILE A 140 -9.94 13.46 8.58
C ILE A 140 -11.40 13.89 8.35
N GLY A 141 -12.19 13.92 9.43
CA GLY A 141 -13.59 14.29 9.40
C GLY A 141 -14.48 13.24 8.73
N ASN A 142 -15.79 13.35 8.94
CA ASN A 142 -16.76 12.38 8.43
C ASN A 142 -16.70 12.27 6.90
N THR A 143 -16.49 13.40 6.19
CA THR A 143 -16.36 13.41 4.73
C THR A 143 -15.16 12.61 4.25
N GLY A 144 -13.99 12.75 4.89
CA GLY A 144 -12.78 12.00 4.50
C GLY A 144 -12.96 10.49 4.70
N TRP A 145 -13.54 10.08 5.84
CA TRP A 145 -13.86 8.67 6.10
C TRP A 145 -14.90 8.11 5.14
N LEU A 146 -15.95 8.88 4.81
CA LEU A 146 -16.95 8.49 3.81
C LEU A 146 -16.33 8.31 2.42
N LEU A 147 -15.39 9.18 2.03
CA LEU A 147 -14.65 9.04 0.77
C LEU A 147 -13.78 7.77 0.76
N LEU A 148 -13.10 7.46 1.87
CA LEU A 148 -12.30 6.23 2.00
C LEU A 148 -13.17 4.96 1.96
N LEU A 149 -14.32 4.98 2.62
CA LEU A 149 -15.30 3.90 2.57
C LEU A 149 -15.88 3.74 1.16
N GLY A 150 -16.28 4.85 0.52
CA GLY A 150 -16.77 4.86 -0.86
C GLY A 150 -15.73 4.30 -1.84
N TYR A 151 -14.47 4.71 -1.71
CA TYR A 151 -13.36 4.16 -2.51
C TYR A 151 -13.21 2.65 -2.28
N SER A 152 -13.27 2.19 -1.03
CA SER A 152 -13.16 0.77 -0.69
C SER A 152 -14.31 -0.05 -1.27
N VAL A 153 -15.55 0.44 -1.20
CA VAL A 153 -16.72 -0.18 -1.82
C VAL A 153 -16.58 -0.24 -3.33
N LEU A 154 -16.14 0.84 -3.99
CA LEU A 154 -15.90 0.87 -5.43
C LEU A 154 -14.84 -0.14 -5.85
N VAL A 155 -13.74 -0.27 -5.10
CA VAL A 155 -12.71 -1.27 -5.36
C VAL A 155 -13.27 -2.68 -5.21
N MET A 156 -14.05 -2.95 -4.17
CA MET A 156 -14.69 -4.26 -3.96
C MET A 156 -15.67 -4.61 -5.08
N LEU A 157 -16.50 -3.66 -5.50
CA LEU A 157 -17.42 -3.83 -6.62
C LEU A 157 -16.66 -4.12 -7.92
N TYR A 158 -15.61 -3.33 -8.19
CA TYR A 158 -14.75 -3.57 -9.34
C TYR A 158 -14.11 -4.96 -9.31
N ILE A 159 -13.58 -5.38 -8.16
CA ILE A 159 -13.02 -6.72 -7.98
C ILE A 159 -14.06 -7.79 -8.31
N HIS A 160 -15.28 -7.66 -7.79
CA HIS A 160 -16.32 -8.65 -8.00
C HIS A 160 -16.79 -8.72 -9.46
N LEU A 161 -16.89 -7.57 -10.14
CA LEU A 161 -17.18 -7.50 -11.58
C LEU A 161 -16.04 -8.10 -12.42
N ARG A 162 -14.79 -8.01 -11.95
CA ARG A 162 -13.58 -8.48 -12.64
C ARG A 162 -13.28 -9.96 -12.37
N GLU A 163 -13.76 -10.50 -11.26
CA GLU A 163 -13.61 -11.90 -10.83
C GLU A 163 -13.80 -12.94 -11.95
N PRO A 164 -14.89 -12.90 -12.76
CA PRO A 164 -15.07 -13.88 -13.85
C PRO A 164 -13.99 -13.79 -14.94
N TYR A 165 -13.38 -12.62 -15.14
CA TYR A 165 -12.28 -12.45 -16.09
C TYR A 165 -10.96 -12.97 -15.52
N ARG A 166 -10.73 -12.78 -14.21
CA ARG A 166 -9.57 -13.29 -13.49
C ARG A 166 -9.50 -14.81 -13.51
N VAL A 167 -10.62 -15.50 -13.24
CA VAL A 167 -10.68 -16.97 -13.24
C VAL A 167 -10.34 -17.54 -14.62
N LYS A 168 -10.80 -16.90 -15.70
CA LYS A 168 -10.45 -17.30 -17.08
C LYS A 168 -8.95 -17.16 -17.37
N ILE A 169 -8.33 -16.05 -16.97
CA ILE A 169 -6.89 -15.84 -17.16
C ILE A 169 -6.08 -16.90 -16.38
N GLN A 170 -6.48 -17.21 -15.15
CA GLN A 170 -5.80 -18.22 -14.33
C GLN A 170 -5.97 -19.64 -14.89
N ALA A 171 -7.12 -19.96 -15.46
CA ALA A 171 -7.35 -21.25 -16.11
C ALA A 171 -6.47 -21.43 -17.36
N VAL A 172 -6.38 -20.42 -18.22
CA VAL A 172 -5.51 -20.44 -19.42
C VAL A 172 -4.03 -20.52 -19.03
N GLY A 173 -3.61 -19.82 -17.96
CA GLY A 173 -2.25 -19.89 -17.45
C GLY A 173 -1.88 -21.26 -16.89
N ALA A 174 -2.83 -21.99 -16.27
CA ALA A 174 -2.62 -23.33 -15.76
C ALA A 174 -2.46 -24.37 -16.89
N GLU A 175 -3.21 -24.24 -17.98
CA GLU A 175 -3.12 -25.13 -19.15
C GLU A 175 -1.81 -25.03 -19.93
N HIS A 176 -1.00 -23.97 -19.74
CA HIS A 176 0.31 -23.82 -20.38
C HIS A 176 1.48 -24.33 -19.51
N ILE A 177 1.19 -24.77 -18.28
CA ILE A 177 2.18 -25.31 -17.34
C ILE A 177 2.10 -26.86 -17.30
N GLU A 178 1.00 -27.45 -17.81
CA GLU A 178 0.86 -28.89 -18.08
C GLU A 178 1.33 -29.26 -19.49
#